data_AF-A0A948WA12-F1
#
_entry.id   AF-A0A948WA12-F1
#
_cell.length_a   1.000
_cell.length_b   1.000
_cell.length_c   1.000
_cell.angle_alpha   90.00
_cell.angle_beta   90.00
_cell.angle_gamma   90.00
#
_symmetry.space_group_name_H-M   'P 1'
#
loop_
_entity.id
_entity.type
_entity.pdbx_description
1 polymer ?
#
loop_
_entity_poly.entity_id
_entity_poly.type
_entity_poly.pdbx_seq_one_letter_code
_entity_poly.pdbx_strand_id
1 'polypeptide(L)' 'MNAMLEINAVYSIQLCSGEVRLWKYLGEGKGGRVWWNDQDSGTIFNEESILYAWQILEKQVA' A
#
# COMPACT_ATOMS: atom_id res chain seq x y z
N MET A 1 5.45 11.70 11.67
CA MET A 1 4.82 12.45 10.56
C MET A 1 3.95 11.47 9.79
N ASN A 2 2.62 11.55 9.92
CA ASN A 2 1.73 10.80 9.04
C ASN A 2 1.76 11.49 7.68
N ALA A 3 2.58 10.97 6.77
CA ALA A 3 2.58 11.44 5.40
C ALA A 3 1.19 11.17 4.79
N MET A 4 0.54 12.20 4.27
CA MET A 4 -0.73 12.06 3.60
C MET A 4 -0.50 11.34 2.27
N LEU A 5 -1.10 10.17 2.11
CA LEU A 5 -0.96 9.35 0.90
C LEU A 5 -1.77 9.95 -0.25
N GLU A 6 -1.21 9.89 -1.46
CA GLU A 6 -1.83 10.42 -2.67
C GLU A 6 -2.54 9.32 -3.44
N ILE A 7 -3.83 9.54 -3.73
CA ILE A 7 -4.64 8.58 -4.49
C ILE A 7 -3.99 8.35 -5.85
N ASN A 8 -3.94 7.08 -6.25
CA ASN A 8 -3.31 6.57 -7.45
C ASN A 8 -1.77 6.65 -7.50
N ALA A 9 -1.10 7.13 -6.46
CA ALA A 9 0.36 7.05 -6.39
C ALA A 9 0.82 5.63 -6.02
N VAL A 10 1.99 5.24 -6.55
CA VAL A 10 2.65 3.97 -6.25
C VAL A 10 3.69 4.21 -5.17
N TYR A 11 3.78 3.28 -4.22
CA TYR A 11 4.70 3.33 -3.09
C TYR A 11 5.49 2.03 -3.01
N SER A 12 6.76 2.15 -2.62
CA SER A 12 7.58 1.02 -2.21
C SER A 12 7.21 0.62 -0.80
N ILE A 13 6.83 -0.64 -0.63
CA ILE A 13 6.33 -1.20 0.61
C ILE A 13 7.26 -2.32 1.04
N GLN A 14 7.73 -2.27 2.28
CA GLN A 14 8.49 -3.37 2.86
C GLN A 14 7.56 -4.24 3.72
N LEU A 15 7.52 -5.53 3.42
CA LEU A 15 6.87 -6.54 4.24
C LEU A 15 7.74 -6.91 5.44
N CYS A 16 7.15 -7.47 6.49
CA CYS A 16 7.90 -7.93 7.66
C CYS A 16 8.93 -9.05 7.35
N SER A 17 8.81 -9.71 6.20
CA SER A 17 9.81 -10.66 5.68
C SER A 17 11.08 -9.98 5.15
N GLY A 18 11.07 -8.66 4.98
CA GLY A 18 12.12 -7.89 4.31
C GLY A 18 11.90 -7.72 2.80
N GLU A 19 10.94 -8.43 2.21
CA GLU A 19 10.57 -8.29 0.80
C GLU A 19 10.02 -6.88 0.52
N VAL A 20 10.40 -6.31 -0.62
CA VAL A 20 9.88 -5.01 -1.10
C VAL A 20 8.91 -5.25 -2.24
N ARG A 21 7.72 -4.65 -2.13
CA ARG A 21 6.62 -4.69 -3.10
C ARG A 21 6.27 -3.29 -3.56
N LEU A 22 5.64 -3.19 -4.74
CA LEU A 22 5.10 -1.93 -5.26
C LEU A 22 3.59 -1.93 -5.14
N TRP A 23 3.04 -1.05 -4.30
CA TRP A 23 1.60 -0.94 -4.11
C TRP A 23 1.08 0.44 -4.52
N LYS A 24 -0.01 0.45 -5.27
CA LYS A 24 -0.74 1.66 -5.62
C LYS A 24 -1.78 1.96 -4.55
N TYR A 25 -1.75 3.16 -4.00
CA TYR A 25 -2.75 3.62 -3.04
C TYR A 25 -4.06 3.96 -3.76
N LEU A 26 -5.17 3.37 -3.33
CA LEU A 26 -6.49 3.58 -3.93
C LEU A 26 -7.38 4.54 -3.13
N GLY A 27 -6.94 4.95 -1.93
CA GLY A 27 -7.71 5.80 -1.03
C GLY A 27 -8.40 5.03 0.10
N GLU A 28 -9.13 5.79 0.91
CA GLU A 28 -10.00 5.22 1.95
C GLU A 28 -11.35 4.82 1.36
N GLY A 29 -11.78 3.60 1.65
CA GLY A 29 -13.09 3.06 1.30
C GLY A 29 -14.11 3.23 2.44
N LYS A 30 -15.26 2.55 2.28
CA LYS A 30 -16.29 2.53 3.33
C LYS A 30 -15.72 2.02 4.66
N GLY A 31 -16.03 2.73 5.75
CA GLY A 31 -15.56 2.39 7.09
C GLY A 31 -14.14 2.87 7.42
N GLY A 32 -13.55 3.75 6.60
CA GLY A 32 -12.22 4.34 6.86
C GLY A 32 -11.06 3.39 6.56
N ARG A 33 -11.32 2.29 5.85
CA ARG A 33 -10.29 1.31 5.49
C ARG A 33 -9.48 1.79 4.32
N VAL A 34 -8.16 1.75 4.44
CA VAL A 34 -7.25 2.05 3.34
C VAL A 34 -7.16 0.88 2.36
N TRP A 35 -7.24 1.19 1.06
CA TRP A 35 -7.15 0.21 -0.02
C TRP A 35 -5.88 0.37 -0.85
N TRP A 36 -5.33 -0.77 -1.24
CA TRP A 36 -4.11 -0.89 -2.03
C TRP A 36 -4.33 -1.82 -3.22
N ASN A 37 -3.54 -1.60 -4.27
CA ASN A 37 -3.40 -2.54 -5.38
C ASN A 37 -1.93 -2.94 -5.53
N ASP A 38 -1.65 -4.22 -5.34
CA ASP A 38 -0.32 -4.79 -5.60
C ASP A 38 -0.04 -4.75 -7.10
N GLN A 39 1.02 -4.05 -7.50
CA GLN A 39 1.40 -3.89 -8.91
C GLN A 39 2.00 -5.18 -9.51
N ASP A 40 2.52 -6.09 -8.68
CA ASP A 40 3.09 -7.35 -9.17
C ASP A 40 1.99 -8.35 -9.50
N SER A 41 1.02 -8.52 -8.60
CA SER A 41 -0.05 -9.53 -8.72
C SER A 41 -1.37 -8.98 -9.26
N GLY A 42 -1.55 -7.66 -9.29
CA GLY A 42 -2.83 -7.01 -9.60
C GLY A 42 -3.87 -7.15 -8.47
N THR A 43 -3.52 -7.75 -7.34
CA THR A 43 -4.45 -7.99 -6.22
C THR A 43 -4.87 -6.67 -5.58
N ILE A 44 -6.17 -6.50 -5.32
CA ILE A 44 -6.71 -5.36 -4.55
C ILE A 44 -7.04 -5.85 -3.15
N PHE A 45 -6.55 -5.15 -2.14
CA PHE A 45 -6.76 -5.53 -0.74
C PHE A 45 -6.83 -4.29 0.16
N ASN A 46 -7.18 -4.52 1.41
CA ASN A 46 -7.15 -3.52 2.48
C ASN A 46 -6.39 -4.08 3.69
N GLU A 47 -6.20 -3.25 4.70
CA GLU A 47 -5.43 -3.58 5.91
C GLU A 47 -5.98 -4.77 6.70
N GLU A 48 -7.27 -5.09 6.61
CA GLU A 48 -7.85 -6.27 7.27
C GLU A 48 -7.61 -7.57 6.49
N SER A 49 -7.29 -7.47 5.20
CA SER A 49 -7.15 -8.63 4.31
C SER A 49 -5.70 -9.13 4.23
N ILE A 50 -4.73 -8.33 4.69
CA ILE A 50 -3.32 -8.71 4.71
C ILE A 50 -2.94 -9.31 6.07
N LEU A 51 -2.32 -10.48 6.05
CA LEU A 51 -1.96 -11.22 7.27
C LEU A 51 -0.56 -10.90 7.80
N TYR A 52 0.11 -9.90 7.20
CA TYR A 52 1.50 -9.55 7.52
C TYR A 52 1.62 -8.06 7.82
N ALA A 53 2.53 -7.71 8.74
CA ALA A 53 2.90 -6.33 8.97
C ALA A 53 3.74 -5.78 7.80
N TRP A 54 3.61 -4.49 7.54
CA TRP A 54 4.27 -3.80 6.43
C TRP A 54 4.53 -2.34 6.78
N GLN A 55 5.41 -1.69 6.02
CA GLN A 55 5.70 -0.26 6.14
C GLN A 55 5.91 0.39 4.78
N ILE A 56 5.50 1.65 4.66
CA ILE A 56 5.75 2.47 3.47
C ILE A 56 7.18 3.01 3.56
N LEU A 57 7.99 2.74 2.53
CA LEU A 57 9.35 3.26 2.43
C LEU A 57 9.35 4.64 1.78
N GLU A 58 8.81 4.72 0.55
CA GLU A 58 8.84 5.94 -0.26
C GLU A 58 7.78 5.92 -1.35
N LYS A 59 7.42 7.11 -1.84
CA LYS A 59 6.61 7.28 -3.04
C LYS A 59 7.48 7.07 -4.27
N GLN A 60 7.01 6.27 -5.22
CA GLN A 60 7.65 6.13 -6.52
C GLN A 60 7.27 7.33 -7.38
N VAL A 61 8.29 8.00 -7.91
CA VAL A 61 8.13 9.07 -8.89
C VAL A 61 8.37 8.45 -10.26
N ALA A 62 7.41 8.59 -11.16
CA ALA A 62 7.59 8.20 -12.56
C ALA A 62 8.63 9.09 -13.25
#